data_AF-A0AAE9MVV6-F1
#
_entry.id   AF-A0AAE9MVV6-F1
#
_cell.length_a   1.000
_cell.length_b   1.000
_cell.length_c   1.000
_cell.angle_alpha   90.00
_cell.angle_beta   90.00
_cell.angle_gamma   90.00
#
_symmetry.space_group_name_H-M   'P 1'
#
loop_
_entity.id
_entity.type
_entity.pdbx_description
1 polymer ?
#
loop_
_entity_poly.entity_id
_entity_poly.type
_entity_poly.pdbx_seq_one_letter_code
_entity_poly.pdbx_strand_id
1 'polypeptide(L)'
;MLILSNLIQSIKDFFYSLFFSTEEEAGSQKAMRSIIQDLKKCRYPVYRHDNTILAGLPMLIYEIYRISLPLKHILQESICSNDIRISNFFLDKIVESSFSDQQRTLKENISFSCRMEKIADLMRDDFDQKIKEQTNEFDDLLFSLAEPAFKVVDVKINKIFTFFDFCSFQFNTFFAYFDPGFNTVINTDAVMEHYNFENVDGMTIFQEILDLDYLIRNISIDEHLLDGLLFLNSILPEDKQSDELYIKKSLKMFASTLENSLGKNTLINLAKLIKNDPKFEDKTKAPRFFSETEDYKTRLITNFSADTKKILKLRQDAQMVSLIDDLFGNIEIFKLDVYNDELNNKIQSLSGLSLDWIKPLEIVKTYTKSFFVPLMEPFLRELLVEGLFEDKKMKSEFAADYYYCLAVIEKINELEKAMYGKNESSIELIRGYLTRMEAGGDFEKHLSKVIDDINQRSKKFLEEAGKHYLNLLKFCKLIIKDTYKPVPENVYNITAMINSTKNKERFAIFANGIENFEKMIELLKKYVVIDMSELNEKAGNSYENRIK
;
A
#
# COMPACT_ATOMS: atom_id res chain seq x y z
N MET A 1 -27.46 66.66 -30.14
CA MET A 1 -26.74 65.60 -29.38
C MET A 1 -25.70 64.85 -30.22
N LEU A 2 -26.01 64.37 -31.44
CA LEU A 2 -25.05 63.65 -32.30
C LEU A 2 -23.77 64.45 -32.65
N ILE A 3 -23.88 65.76 -32.91
CA ILE A 3 -22.73 66.60 -33.29
C ILE A 3 -21.74 66.77 -32.13
N LEU A 4 -22.24 66.92 -30.89
CA LEU A 4 -21.40 67.03 -29.70
C LEU A 4 -20.72 65.69 -29.38
N SER A 5 -21.43 64.58 -29.57
CA SER A 5 -20.88 63.22 -29.45
C SER A 5 -19.75 62.99 -30.46
N ASN A 6 -19.95 63.39 -31.72
CA ASN A 6 -18.93 63.23 -32.77
C ASN A 6 -17.73 64.14 -32.54
N LEU A 7 -17.92 65.37 -32.05
CA LEU A 7 -16.83 66.28 -31.71
C LEU A 7 -16.00 65.73 -30.53
N ILE A 8 -16.65 65.23 -29.49
CA ILE A 8 -15.97 64.60 -28.34
C ILE A 8 -15.21 63.34 -28.79
N GLN A 9 -15.77 62.57 -29.71
CA GLN A 9 -15.11 61.39 -30.26
C GLN A 9 -13.89 61.77 -31.11
N SER A 10 -14.01 62.75 -32.02
CA SER A 10 -12.87 63.24 -32.81
C SER A 10 -11.76 63.87 -31.97
N ILE A 11 -12.09 64.57 -30.88
CA ILE A 11 -11.10 65.08 -29.92
C ILE A 11 -10.40 63.92 -29.22
N LYS A 12 -11.14 62.90 -28.77
CA LYS A 12 -10.55 61.68 -28.21
C LYS A 12 -9.63 61.02 -29.23
N ASP A 13 -10.09 60.79 -30.45
CA ASP A 13 -9.34 60.07 -31.50
C ASP A 13 -8.05 60.83 -31.89
N PHE A 14 -8.10 62.16 -31.92
CA PHE A 14 -6.92 63.01 -32.14
C PHE A 14 -5.89 62.91 -31.01
N PHE A 15 -6.31 62.93 -29.75
CA PHE A 15 -5.39 62.70 -28.64
C PHE A 15 -4.91 61.24 -28.59
N TYR A 16 -5.75 60.27 -28.99
CA TYR A 16 -5.36 58.86 -29.08
C TYR A 16 -4.24 58.65 -30.11
N SER A 17 -4.32 59.27 -31.28
CA SER A 17 -3.28 59.14 -32.33
C SER A 17 -1.99 59.91 -32.04
N LEU A 18 -2.03 60.91 -31.15
CA LEU A 18 -0.87 61.68 -30.73
C LEU A 18 -0.02 60.97 -29.65
N PHE A 19 -0.63 60.10 -28.86
CA PHE A 19 0.01 59.45 -27.71
C PHE A 19 0.17 57.93 -27.86
N PHE A 20 -0.51 57.29 -28.81
CA PHE A 20 -0.45 55.84 -29.03
C PHE A 20 -0.21 55.49 -30.48
N SER A 21 0.73 54.56 -30.72
CA SER A 21 1.13 54.17 -32.07
C SER A 21 0.14 53.18 -32.69
N THR A 22 -0.65 52.48 -31.86
CA THR A 22 -1.67 51.50 -32.29
C THR A 22 -2.91 51.50 -31.38
N GLU A 23 -4.06 51.05 -31.91
CA GLU A 23 -5.29 50.82 -31.13
C GLU A 23 -5.08 49.78 -30.01
N GLU A 24 -4.18 48.81 -30.23
CA GLU A 24 -3.85 47.77 -29.26
C GLU A 24 -3.06 48.33 -28.06
N GLU A 25 -2.11 49.24 -28.30
CA GLU A 25 -1.40 49.96 -27.23
C GLU A 25 -2.35 50.81 -26.37
N ALA A 26 -3.25 51.54 -27.03
CA ALA A 26 -4.28 52.34 -26.37
C ALA A 26 -5.22 51.47 -25.52
N GLY A 27 -5.64 50.32 -26.04
CA GLY A 27 -6.44 49.32 -25.33
C GLY A 27 -5.70 48.73 -24.12
N SER A 28 -4.43 48.37 -24.31
CA SER A 28 -3.57 47.82 -23.25
C SER A 28 -3.37 48.81 -22.10
N GLN A 29 -3.07 50.08 -22.39
CA GLN A 29 -2.95 51.10 -21.36
C GLN A 29 -4.26 51.39 -20.63
N LYS A 30 -5.38 51.37 -21.33
CA LYS A 30 -6.71 51.53 -20.71
C LYS A 30 -6.99 50.36 -19.76
N ALA A 31 -6.66 49.13 -20.16
CA ALA A 31 -6.78 47.94 -19.31
C ALA A 31 -5.88 48.04 -18.06
N MET A 32 -4.61 48.43 -18.22
CA MET A 32 -3.68 48.70 -17.11
C MET A 32 -4.23 49.72 -16.12
N ARG A 33 -4.80 50.83 -16.61
CA ARG A 33 -5.42 51.85 -15.75
C ARG A 33 -6.63 51.29 -14.98
N SER A 34 -7.43 50.44 -15.59
CA SER A 34 -8.55 49.76 -14.93
C SER A 34 -8.05 48.85 -13.80
N ILE A 35 -7.00 48.05 -14.07
CA ILE A 35 -6.37 47.17 -13.08
C ILE A 35 -5.88 47.98 -11.88
N ILE A 36 -5.23 49.12 -12.11
CA ILE A 36 -4.77 50.01 -11.03
C ILE A 36 -5.95 50.57 -10.22
N GLN A 37 -7.07 50.93 -10.87
CA GLN A 37 -8.26 51.38 -10.17
C GLN A 37 -8.88 50.28 -9.30
N ASP A 38 -8.84 49.03 -9.75
CA ASP A 38 -9.30 47.89 -8.96
C ASP A 38 -8.39 47.65 -7.74
N LEU A 39 -7.07 47.75 -7.88
CA LEU A 39 -6.14 47.62 -6.75
C LEU A 39 -6.35 48.70 -5.67
N LYS A 40 -6.85 49.88 -6.02
CA LYS A 40 -7.19 50.93 -5.03
C LYS A 40 -8.36 50.56 -4.12
N LYS A 41 -9.10 49.49 -4.42
CA LYS A 41 -10.17 48.96 -3.55
C LYS A 41 -9.62 48.13 -2.40
N CYS A 42 -8.34 47.74 -2.43
CA CYS A 42 -7.70 47.06 -1.31
C CYS A 42 -7.72 47.94 -0.06
N ARG A 43 -7.84 47.32 1.12
CA ARG A 43 -7.85 48.03 2.41
C ARG A 43 -6.60 48.88 2.62
N TYR A 44 -5.45 48.37 2.20
CA TYR A 44 -4.17 49.08 2.22
C TYR A 44 -3.63 49.24 0.79
N PRO A 45 -2.86 50.31 0.50
CA PRO A 45 -2.17 50.43 -0.78
C PRO A 45 -1.17 49.28 -0.97
N VAL A 46 -1.28 48.56 -2.09
CA VAL A 46 -0.45 47.37 -2.40
C VAL A 46 0.55 47.59 -3.55
N TYR A 47 0.37 48.62 -4.38
CA TYR A 47 1.17 48.84 -5.59
C TYR A 47 1.44 50.32 -5.88
N ARG A 48 2.59 50.59 -6.50
CA ARG A 48 2.98 51.89 -7.07
C ARG A 48 3.48 51.70 -8.52
N HIS A 49 3.28 52.74 -9.35
CA HIS A 49 3.52 52.72 -10.80
C HIS A 49 4.95 52.38 -11.26
N ASP A 50 5.94 52.43 -10.37
CA ASP A 50 7.35 52.13 -10.62
C ASP A 50 7.68 50.63 -10.39
N ASN A 51 6.69 49.75 -10.53
CA ASN A 51 6.79 48.31 -10.22
C ASN A 51 7.02 47.99 -8.73
N THR A 52 6.84 48.97 -7.84
CA THR A 52 7.03 48.73 -6.40
C THR A 52 5.79 48.12 -5.77
N ILE A 53 5.98 47.00 -5.09
CA ILE A 53 4.98 46.38 -4.21
C ILE A 53 5.11 47.00 -2.83
N LEU A 54 3.98 47.48 -2.30
CA LEU A 54 3.94 48.25 -1.07
C LEU A 54 3.72 47.34 0.14
N ALA A 55 4.15 47.82 1.32
CA ALA A 55 4.00 47.15 2.61
C ALA A 55 2.54 46.77 2.96
N GLY A 56 1.54 47.37 2.32
CA GLY A 56 0.14 46.98 2.51
C GLY A 56 -0.17 45.53 2.07
N LEU A 57 0.56 44.98 1.09
CA LEU A 57 0.38 43.59 0.66
C LEU A 57 0.78 42.59 1.75
N PRO A 58 2.03 42.57 2.25
CA PRO A 58 2.43 41.64 3.30
C PRO A 58 1.63 41.83 4.59
N MET A 59 1.16 43.05 4.92
CA MET A 59 0.25 43.26 6.05
C MET A 59 -1.05 42.45 5.91
N LEU A 60 -1.70 42.48 4.74
CA LEU A 60 -2.93 41.71 4.49
C LEU A 60 -2.65 40.20 4.51
N ILE A 61 -1.58 39.75 3.87
CA ILE A 61 -1.20 38.33 3.85
C ILE A 61 -0.84 37.85 5.26
N TYR A 62 -0.23 38.69 6.09
CA TYR A 62 0.09 38.40 7.48
C TYR A 62 -1.16 38.29 8.36
N GLU A 63 -2.16 39.18 8.17
CA GLU A 63 -3.47 39.05 8.81
C GLU A 63 -4.11 37.69 8.45
N ILE A 64 -4.06 37.29 7.18
CA ILE A 64 -4.61 36.01 6.69
C ILE A 64 -3.85 34.81 7.30
N TYR A 65 -2.51 34.84 7.30
CA TYR A 65 -1.65 33.80 7.87
C TYR A 65 -1.97 33.54 9.35
N ARG A 66 -2.12 34.60 10.15
CA ARG A 66 -2.46 34.46 11.58
C ARG A 66 -3.81 33.80 11.81
N ILE A 67 -4.76 34.01 10.90
CA ILE A 67 -6.10 33.42 10.99
C ILE A 67 -6.06 31.95 10.58
N SER A 68 -5.27 31.60 9.57
CA SER A 68 -5.19 30.23 9.05
C SER A 68 -4.35 29.31 9.92
N LEU A 69 -3.37 29.83 10.67
CA LEU A 69 -2.42 29.00 11.42
C LEU A 69 -3.08 28.04 12.44
N PRO A 70 -4.03 28.46 13.29
CA PRO A 70 -4.72 27.53 14.20
C PRO A 70 -5.50 26.45 13.45
N LEU A 71 -6.07 26.78 12.29
CA LEU A 71 -6.77 25.81 11.44
C LEU A 71 -5.78 24.83 10.79
N LYS A 72 -4.57 25.26 10.44
CA LYS A 72 -3.49 24.40 9.97
C LYS A 72 -3.16 23.32 10.99
N HIS A 73 -3.08 23.66 12.27
CA HIS A 73 -2.75 22.70 13.33
C HIS A 73 -3.82 21.60 13.46
N ILE A 74 -5.11 21.95 13.36
CA ILE A 74 -6.20 20.94 13.32
C ILE A 74 -5.97 19.95 12.18
N LEU A 75 -5.57 20.46 11.00
CA LEU A 75 -5.33 19.62 9.82
C LEU A 75 -4.09 18.74 9.96
N GLN A 76 -2.99 19.27 10.48
CA GLN A 76 -1.74 18.52 10.71
C GLN A 76 -1.89 17.42 11.78
N GLU A 77 -2.76 17.64 12.75
CA GLU A 77 -3.07 16.64 13.79
C GLU A 77 -4.13 15.63 13.32
N SER A 78 -4.66 15.75 12.10
CA SER A 78 -5.72 14.90 11.57
C SER A 78 -5.42 14.38 10.16
N ILE A 79 -6.22 14.76 9.16
CA ILE A 79 -6.19 14.27 7.78
C ILE A 79 -4.89 14.60 7.04
N CYS A 80 -4.20 15.68 7.42
CA CYS A 80 -2.92 16.11 6.84
C CYS A 80 -1.72 15.76 7.73
N SER A 81 -1.86 14.77 8.62
CA SER A 81 -0.75 14.29 9.42
C SER A 81 0.34 13.64 8.57
N ASN A 82 1.59 13.82 8.99
CA ASN A 82 2.72 13.09 8.40
C ASN A 82 2.72 11.60 8.80
N ASP A 83 1.97 11.22 9.83
CA ASP A 83 1.73 9.82 10.17
C ASP A 83 0.56 9.29 9.34
N ILE A 84 0.86 8.40 8.39
CA ILE A 84 -0.14 7.86 7.47
C ILE A 84 -1.26 7.12 8.18
N ARG A 85 -1.02 6.59 9.38
CA ARG A 85 -2.05 5.87 10.16
C ARG A 85 -3.06 6.87 10.73
N ILE A 86 -2.59 8.02 11.19
CA ILE A 86 -3.44 9.11 11.67
C ILE A 86 -4.22 9.67 10.48
N SER A 87 -3.53 10.02 9.40
CA SER A 87 -4.16 10.54 8.18
C SER A 87 -5.25 9.60 7.65
N ASN A 88 -4.92 8.31 7.44
CA ASN A 88 -5.88 7.31 6.98
C ASN A 88 -7.05 7.12 7.96
N PHE A 89 -6.79 7.13 9.27
CA PHE A 89 -7.86 7.02 10.25
C PHE A 89 -8.89 8.16 10.11
N PHE A 90 -8.44 9.40 9.97
CA PHE A 90 -9.34 10.53 9.77
C PHE A 90 -10.04 10.50 8.40
N LEU A 91 -9.33 10.11 7.34
CA LEU A 91 -9.90 9.92 6.00
C LEU A 91 -11.03 8.87 6.01
N ASP A 92 -10.75 7.71 6.59
CA ASP A 92 -11.73 6.62 6.79
C ASP A 92 -12.95 7.14 7.56
N LYS A 93 -12.74 7.91 8.64
CA LYS A 93 -13.84 8.47 9.43
C LYS A 93 -14.70 9.44 8.65
N ILE A 94 -14.13 10.28 7.79
CA ILE A 94 -14.92 11.17 6.92
C ILE A 94 -15.78 10.34 5.96
N VAL A 95 -15.22 9.30 5.33
CA VAL A 95 -15.99 8.41 4.44
C VAL A 95 -17.11 7.70 5.21
N GLU A 96 -16.79 7.11 6.36
CA GLU A 96 -17.72 6.40 7.23
C GLU A 96 -18.81 7.28 7.84
N SER A 97 -18.57 8.59 7.95
CA SER A 97 -19.59 9.54 8.42
C SER A 97 -20.82 9.58 7.51
N SER A 98 -20.66 9.21 6.24
CA SER A 98 -21.73 9.17 5.25
C SER A 98 -22.45 7.81 5.19
N PHE A 99 -22.06 6.85 6.03
CA PHE A 99 -22.66 5.51 6.01
C PHE A 99 -24.07 5.52 6.59
N SER A 100 -24.98 4.82 5.92
CA SER A 100 -26.27 4.40 6.47
C SER A 100 -26.08 3.32 7.54
N ASP A 101 -27.10 3.10 8.38
CA ASP A 101 -27.05 2.04 9.40
C ASP A 101 -26.89 0.65 8.78
N GLN A 102 -27.43 0.42 7.58
CA GLN A 102 -27.21 -0.81 6.82
C GLN A 102 -25.74 -0.95 6.40
N GLN A 103 -25.13 0.11 5.86
CA GLN A 103 -23.71 0.11 5.45
C GLN A 103 -22.77 -0.09 6.65
N ARG A 104 -23.08 0.50 7.81
CA ARG A 104 -22.35 0.24 9.06
C ARG A 104 -22.42 -1.22 9.47
N THR A 105 -23.61 -1.81 9.43
CA THR A 105 -23.82 -3.23 9.74
C THR A 105 -23.05 -4.14 8.78
N LEU A 106 -23.08 -3.84 7.47
CA LEU A 106 -22.30 -4.57 6.47
C LEU A 106 -20.80 -4.48 6.76
N LYS A 107 -20.29 -3.28 7.07
CA LYS A 107 -18.88 -3.06 7.42
C LYS A 107 -18.46 -3.84 8.68
N GLU A 108 -19.29 -3.87 9.71
CA GLU A 108 -19.02 -4.65 10.93
C GLU A 108 -19.00 -6.15 10.63
N ASN A 109 -19.95 -6.64 9.83
CA ASN A 109 -20.05 -8.04 9.43
C ASN A 109 -18.84 -8.57 8.67
N ILE A 110 -18.15 -7.72 7.90
CA ILE A 110 -16.93 -8.09 7.16
C ILE A 110 -15.65 -7.97 7.98
N SER A 111 -15.71 -7.53 9.24
CA SER A 111 -14.56 -7.55 10.14
C SER A 111 -14.07 -8.99 10.35
N PHE A 112 -12.75 -9.16 10.52
CA PHE A 112 -12.17 -10.49 10.75
C PHE A 112 -12.85 -11.24 11.90
N SER A 113 -13.13 -10.57 13.02
CA SER A 113 -13.81 -11.16 14.18
C SER A 113 -15.21 -11.66 13.86
N CYS A 114 -16.07 -10.82 13.26
CA CYS A 114 -17.43 -11.22 12.92
C CYS A 114 -17.46 -12.31 11.85
N ARG A 115 -16.54 -12.25 10.88
CA ARG A 115 -16.39 -13.31 9.86
C ARG A 115 -16.03 -14.65 10.48
N MET A 116 -15.10 -14.67 11.45
CA MET A 116 -14.72 -15.88 12.17
C MET A 116 -15.87 -16.41 13.03
N GLU A 117 -16.62 -15.54 13.71
CA GLU A 117 -17.81 -15.92 14.48
C GLU A 117 -18.89 -16.56 13.59
N LYS A 118 -19.15 -16.00 12.39
CA LYS A 118 -20.09 -16.56 11.41
C LYS A 118 -19.66 -17.94 10.89
N ILE A 119 -18.35 -18.19 10.84
CA ILE A 119 -17.79 -19.48 10.41
C ILE A 119 -17.85 -20.50 11.56
N ALA A 120 -17.58 -20.10 12.81
CA ALA A 120 -17.62 -20.87 14.06
C ALA A 120 -16.75 -22.15 14.10
N ASP A 121 -16.88 -23.01 13.10
CA ASP A 121 -16.10 -24.21 12.85
C ASP A 121 -15.48 -24.16 11.44
N LEU A 122 -14.17 -24.31 11.34
CA LEU A 122 -13.43 -24.30 10.07
C LEU A 122 -13.62 -25.58 9.25
N MET A 123 -14.09 -26.67 9.89
CA MET A 123 -14.26 -27.99 9.28
C MET A 123 -15.69 -28.30 8.84
N ARG A 124 -16.61 -27.36 9.00
CA ARG A 124 -18.01 -27.48 8.58
C ARG A 124 -18.17 -27.70 7.07
N ASP A 125 -19.21 -28.46 6.69
CA ASP A 125 -19.49 -28.82 5.29
C ASP A 125 -19.84 -27.63 4.40
N ASP A 126 -20.51 -26.60 4.95
CA ASP A 126 -20.93 -25.40 4.23
C ASP A 126 -19.91 -24.24 4.31
N PHE A 127 -18.66 -24.50 4.69
CA PHE A 127 -17.62 -23.47 4.80
C PHE A 127 -17.47 -22.66 3.51
N ASP A 128 -17.37 -23.33 2.36
CA ASP A 128 -17.14 -22.66 1.07
C ASP A 128 -18.34 -21.77 0.68
N GLN A 129 -19.54 -22.22 1.03
CA GLN A 129 -20.77 -21.44 0.88
C GLN A 129 -20.76 -20.22 1.81
N LYS A 130 -20.29 -20.35 3.05
CA LYS A 130 -20.16 -19.22 3.99
C LYS A 130 -19.13 -18.19 3.55
N ILE A 131 -17.99 -18.61 3.01
CA ILE A 131 -17.02 -17.68 2.41
C ILE A 131 -17.66 -16.93 1.24
N LYS A 132 -18.40 -17.63 0.37
CA LYS A 132 -19.10 -17.00 -0.75
C LYS A 132 -20.17 -15.99 -0.28
N GLU A 133 -20.91 -16.31 0.77
CA GLU A 133 -21.88 -15.37 1.38
C GLU A 133 -21.18 -14.10 1.90
N GLN A 134 -20.04 -14.24 2.59
CA GLN A 134 -19.24 -13.09 3.04
C GLN A 134 -18.71 -12.25 1.88
N THR A 135 -18.30 -12.88 0.77
CA THR A 135 -17.89 -12.17 -0.45
C THR A 135 -19.04 -11.37 -1.04
N ASN A 136 -20.25 -11.94 -1.10
CA ASN A 136 -21.43 -11.21 -1.59
C ASN A 136 -21.76 -10.01 -0.68
N GLU A 137 -21.74 -10.20 0.66
CA GLU A 137 -21.94 -9.08 1.61
C GLU A 137 -20.89 -7.96 1.41
N PHE A 138 -19.65 -8.35 1.10
CA PHE A 138 -18.57 -7.40 0.80
C PHE A 138 -18.79 -6.67 -0.53
N ASP A 139 -19.18 -7.37 -1.58
CA ASP A 139 -19.49 -6.78 -2.89
C ASP A 139 -20.68 -5.81 -2.79
N ASP A 140 -21.70 -6.14 -1.99
CA ASP A 140 -22.84 -5.25 -1.70
C ASP A 140 -22.38 -3.95 -1.02
N LEU A 141 -21.47 -4.04 -0.05
CA LEU A 141 -20.87 -2.86 0.59
C LEU A 141 -20.12 -2.02 -0.45
N LEU A 142 -19.25 -2.63 -1.26
CA LEU A 142 -18.47 -1.91 -2.28
C LEU A 142 -19.36 -1.21 -3.30
N PHE A 143 -20.44 -1.86 -3.73
CA PHE A 143 -21.41 -1.28 -4.65
C PHE A 143 -22.11 -0.07 -4.04
N SER A 144 -22.47 -0.14 -2.76
CA SER A 144 -23.12 0.97 -2.04
C SER A 144 -22.24 2.22 -1.93
N LEU A 145 -20.90 2.07 -1.96
CA LEU A 145 -19.96 3.20 -1.96
C LEU A 145 -19.93 3.98 -3.30
N ALA A 146 -20.72 3.58 -4.31
CA ALA A 146 -20.93 4.36 -5.53
C ALA A 146 -22.09 5.37 -5.40
N GLU A 147 -22.81 5.37 -4.28
CA GLU A 147 -23.93 6.28 -4.03
C GLU A 147 -23.51 7.77 -4.07
N PRO A 148 -24.40 8.69 -4.46
CA PRO A 148 -24.08 10.12 -4.57
C PRO A 148 -23.53 10.76 -3.30
N ALA A 149 -23.88 10.24 -2.12
CA ALA A 149 -23.39 10.73 -0.83
C ALA A 149 -21.85 10.70 -0.75
N PHE A 150 -21.20 9.67 -1.30
CA PHE A 150 -19.75 9.53 -1.27
C PHE A 150 -19.03 10.49 -2.22
N LYS A 151 -19.69 10.96 -3.28
CA LYS A 151 -19.13 12.04 -4.12
C LYS A 151 -19.01 13.36 -3.34
N VAL A 152 -19.91 13.61 -2.38
CA VAL A 152 -19.86 14.79 -1.51
C VAL A 152 -18.68 14.69 -0.54
N VAL A 153 -18.35 13.47 -0.09
CA VAL A 153 -17.14 13.23 0.73
C VAL A 153 -15.89 13.64 -0.02
N ASP A 154 -15.70 13.19 -1.27
CA ASP A 154 -14.54 13.57 -2.06
C ASP A 154 -14.46 15.10 -2.23
N VAL A 155 -15.58 15.78 -2.51
CA VAL A 155 -15.61 17.25 -2.59
C VAL A 155 -15.16 17.91 -1.29
N LYS A 156 -15.64 17.42 -0.13
CA LYS A 156 -15.26 17.93 1.19
C LYS A 156 -13.76 17.75 1.44
N ILE A 157 -13.20 16.58 1.14
CA ILE A 157 -11.77 16.28 1.33
C ILE A 157 -10.89 17.14 0.42
N ASN A 158 -11.23 17.29 -0.87
CA ASN A 158 -10.45 18.13 -1.78
C ASN A 158 -10.45 19.61 -1.33
N LYS A 159 -11.54 20.10 -0.76
CA LYS A 159 -11.59 21.47 -0.19
C LYS A 159 -10.68 21.60 1.03
N ILE A 160 -10.66 20.59 1.91
CA ILE A 160 -9.75 20.56 3.05
C ILE A 160 -8.29 20.57 2.58
N PHE A 161 -7.92 19.71 1.62
CA PHE A 161 -6.56 19.69 1.09
C PHE A 161 -6.17 20.98 0.38
N THR A 162 -7.06 21.55 -0.43
CA THR A 162 -6.79 22.83 -1.08
C THR A 162 -6.59 23.95 -0.05
N PHE A 163 -7.36 23.94 1.04
CA PHE A 163 -7.18 24.88 2.14
C PHE A 163 -5.87 24.62 2.91
N PHE A 164 -5.49 23.35 3.08
CA PHE A 164 -4.22 22.98 3.70
C PHE A 164 -3.00 23.40 2.88
N ASP A 165 -3.06 23.28 1.55
CA ASP A 165 -2.01 23.73 0.64
C ASP A 165 -1.75 25.23 0.83
N PHE A 166 -2.81 26.03 0.96
CA PHE A 166 -2.69 27.44 1.31
C PHE A 166 -2.05 27.64 2.69
N CYS A 167 -2.52 26.92 3.71
CA CYS A 167 -1.97 27.01 5.06
C CYS A 167 -0.50 26.59 5.16
N SER A 168 -0.04 25.79 4.19
CA SER A 168 1.32 25.27 4.10
C SER A 168 2.23 26.11 3.21
N PHE A 169 1.72 27.21 2.64
CA PHE A 169 2.55 28.19 1.95
C PHE A 169 3.67 28.71 2.88
N GLN A 170 4.86 28.97 2.30
CA GLN A 170 6.02 29.43 3.05
C GLN A 170 5.91 30.92 3.41
N PHE A 171 4.93 31.25 4.27
CA PHE A 171 4.61 32.62 4.65
C PHE A 171 5.82 33.39 5.22
N ASN A 172 6.59 32.77 6.12
CA ASN A 172 7.75 33.43 6.72
C ASN A 172 8.87 33.71 5.70
N THR A 173 9.02 32.86 4.68
CA THR A 173 9.91 33.14 3.53
C THR A 173 9.38 34.33 2.73
N PHE A 174 8.08 34.37 2.44
CA PHE A 174 7.45 35.50 1.74
C PHE A 174 7.61 36.82 2.51
N PHE A 175 7.40 36.80 3.83
CA PHE A 175 7.55 37.98 4.67
C PHE A 175 9.01 38.47 4.77
N ALA A 176 9.99 37.56 4.68
CA ALA A 176 11.40 37.91 4.73
C ALA A 176 11.86 38.80 3.56
N TYR A 177 11.15 38.81 2.43
CA TYR A 177 11.39 39.77 1.36
C TYR A 177 11.08 41.22 1.77
N PHE A 178 10.09 41.41 2.65
CA PHE A 178 9.60 42.72 3.07
C PHE A 178 10.17 43.14 4.44
N ASP A 179 10.54 42.19 5.29
CA ASP A 179 11.12 42.46 6.61
C ASP A 179 12.18 41.38 6.92
N PRO A 180 13.48 41.74 6.91
CA PRO A 180 14.56 40.81 7.19
C PRO A 180 14.50 40.13 8.57
N GLY A 181 13.71 40.65 9.53
CA GLY A 181 13.49 40.01 10.83
C GLY A 181 12.90 38.60 10.71
N PHE A 182 12.09 38.35 9.68
CA PHE A 182 11.51 37.03 9.41
C PHE A 182 12.55 35.96 9.02
N ASN A 183 13.77 36.34 8.63
CA ASN A 183 14.83 35.37 8.32
C ASN A 183 15.13 34.41 9.48
N THR A 184 14.88 34.84 10.71
CA THR A 184 15.09 34.03 11.93
C THR A 184 14.03 32.96 12.13
N VAL A 185 12.89 33.07 11.47
CA VAL A 185 11.71 32.19 11.62
C VAL A 185 11.30 31.51 10.30
N ILE A 186 12.16 31.57 9.28
CA ILE A 186 11.97 30.81 8.03
C ILE A 186 11.83 29.31 8.34
N ASN A 187 10.95 28.63 7.61
CA ASN A 187 10.60 27.22 7.79
C ASN A 187 9.94 26.88 9.15
N THR A 188 9.51 27.88 9.91
CA THR A 188 8.72 27.68 11.13
C THR A 188 7.32 28.25 10.96
N ASP A 189 6.41 27.81 11.83
CA ASP A 189 5.04 28.34 11.95
C ASP A 189 4.94 29.47 13.00
N ALA A 190 6.04 30.17 13.28
CA ALA A 190 6.07 31.23 14.29
C ALA A 190 5.42 32.53 13.80
N VAL A 191 4.72 33.20 14.71
CA VAL A 191 4.05 34.48 14.51
C VAL A 191 4.82 35.57 15.27
N MET A 192 5.39 36.56 14.57
CA MET A 192 6.07 37.69 15.22
C MET A 192 5.10 38.75 15.76
N GLU A 193 5.28 39.21 17.00
CA GLU A 193 4.41 40.25 17.57
C GLU A 193 4.58 41.62 16.88
N HIS A 194 5.77 41.90 16.37
CA HIS A 194 6.13 43.16 15.71
C HIS A 194 6.74 42.86 14.35
N TYR A 195 6.37 43.65 13.35
CA TYR A 195 6.92 43.61 12.00
C TYR A 195 7.09 45.02 11.47
N ASN A 196 8.04 45.20 10.55
CA ASN A 196 8.30 46.47 9.87
C ASN A 196 8.47 46.23 8.36
N PHE A 197 7.36 45.92 7.70
CA PHE A 197 7.37 45.65 6.26
C PHE A 197 7.77 46.89 5.45
N GLU A 198 8.78 46.71 4.60
CA GLU A 198 9.28 47.70 3.65
C GLU A 198 8.61 47.53 2.27
N ASN A 199 8.94 48.40 1.33
CA ASN A 199 8.48 48.24 -0.06
C ASN A 199 9.54 47.50 -0.86
N VAL A 200 9.11 46.67 -1.80
CA VAL A 200 10.01 45.81 -2.59
C VAL A 200 9.72 45.94 -4.08
N ASP A 201 10.73 45.64 -4.91
CA ASP A 201 10.52 45.54 -6.35
C ASP A 201 9.68 44.31 -6.69
N GLY A 202 8.62 44.48 -7.47
CA GLY A 202 7.67 43.43 -7.78
C GLY A 202 8.25 42.27 -8.57
N MET A 203 9.33 42.46 -9.32
CA MET A 203 10.01 41.35 -10.01
C MET A 203 10.71 40.40 -9.03
N THR A 204 11.08 40.89 -7.84
CA THR A 204 11.77 40.08 -6.82
C THR A 204 10.84 39.02 -6.21
N ILE A 205 9.55 39.33 -6.09
CA ILE A 205 8.54 38.47 -5.44
C ILE A 205 7.48 37.95 -6.42
N PHE A 206 7.76 38.04 -7.72
CA PHE A 206 6.78 37.75 -8.76
C PHE A 206 6.29 36.30 -8.69
N GLN A 207 7.19 35.35 -8.40
CA GLN A 207 6.83 33.94 -8.31
C GLN A 207 5.93 33.68 -7.09
N GLU A 208 6.25 34.28 -5.95
CA GLU A 208 5.48 34.15 -4.72
C GLU A 208 4.08 34.74 -4.85
N ILE A 209 3.92 35.82 -5.63
CA ILE A 209 2.60 36.37 -5.98
C ILE A 209 1.80 35.37 -6.82
N LEU A 210 2.42 34.73 -7.82
CA LEU A 210 1.74 33.70 -8.62
C LEU A 210 1.36 32.49 -7.79
N ASP A 211 2.25 32.01 -6.92
CA ASP A 211 1.99 30.87 -6.04
C ASP A 211 0.85 31.18 -5.06
N LEU A 212 0.82 32.38 -4.47
CA LEU A 212 -0.28 32.81 -3.60
C LEU A 212 -1.60 33.00 -4.38
N ASP A 213 -1.56 33.56 -5.58
CA ASP A 213 -2.75 33.68 -6.45
C ASP A 213 -3.32 32.29 -6.75
N TYR A 214 -2.45 31.36 -7.12
CA TYR A 214 -2.78 29.97 -7.38
C TYR A 214 -3.44 29.30 -6.17
N LEU A 215 -2.91 29.49 -4.97
CA LEU A 215 -3.48 28.90 -3.77
C LEU A 215 -4.84 29.53 -3.43
N ILE A 216 -4.92 30.87 -3.40
CA ILE A 216 -6.13 31.59 -3.01
C ILE A 216 -7.29 31.37 -4.00
N ARG A 217 -7.03 31.39 -5.31
CA ARG A 217 -8.09 31.23 -6.33
C ARG A 217 -8.77 29.86 -6.29
N ASN A 218 -8.08 28.85 -5.75
CA ASN A 218 -8.59 27.49 -5.65
C ASN A 218 -9.37 27.24 -4.34
N ILE A 219 -9.26 28.13 -3.35
CA ILE A 219 -9.98 27.99 -2.07
C ILE A 219 -11.44 28.39 -2.26
N SER A 220 -12.35 27.49 -1.88
CA SER A 220 -13.78 27.77 -1.72
C SER A 220 -14.16 27.65 -0.25
N ILE A 221 -14.55 28.76 0.36
CA ILE A 221 -15.02 28.79 1.75
C ILE A 221 -16.53 28.67 1.74
N ASP A 222 -16.99 27.45 1.96
CA ASP A 222 -18.40 27.11 2.00
C ASP A 222 -18.70 26.12 3.14
N GLU A 223 -19.96 25.73 3.25
CA GLU A 223 -20.46 24.82 4.27
C GLU A 223 -19.70 23.49 4.29
N HIS A 224 -19.28 22.97 3.13
CA HIS A 224 -18.54 21.71 3.09
C HIS A 224 -17.17 21.81 3.75
N LEU A 225 -16.43 22.92 3.55
CA LEU A 225 -15.14 23.13 4.22
C LEU A 225 -15.34 23.29 5.73
N LEU A 226 -16.33 24.08 6.14
CA LEU A 226 -16.65 24.29 7.55
C LEU A 226 -17.03 22.97 8.24
N ASP A 227 -17.96 22.22 7.67
CA ASP A 227 -18.40 20.93 8.21
C ASP A 227 -17.26 19.92 8.27
N GLY A 228 -16.36 19.95 7.28
CA GLY A 228 -15.17 19.12 7.28
C GLY A 228 -14.24 19.43 8.45
N LEU A 229 -13.94 20.70 8.67
CA LEU A 229 -13.09 21.14 9.78
C LEU A 229 -13.72 20.86 11.16
N LEU A 230 -15.02 21.09 11.31
CA LEU A 230 -15.72 20.78 12.56
C LEU A 230 -15.76 19.27 12.85
N PHE A 231 -15.96 18.45 11.81
CA PHE A 231 -15.94 17.00 11.93
C PHE A 231 -14.54 16.48 12.31
N LEU A 232 -13.48 17.00 11.70
CA LEU A 232 -12.11 16.65 12.10
C LEU A 232 -11.85 17.05 13.55
N ASN A 233 -12.28 18.26 13.93
CA ASN A 233 -12.12 18.76 15.30
C ASN A 233 -12.87 17.92 16.34
N SER A 234 -14.06 17.41 16.02
CA SER A 234 -14.84 16.60 16.98
C SER A 234 -14.27 15.20 17.23
N ILE A 235 -13.44 14.70 16.32
CA ILE A 235 -12.75 13.39 16.44
C ILE A 235 -11.41 13.52 17.17
N LEU A 236 -10.82 14.72 17.21
CA LEU A 236 -9.56 14.95 17.94
C LEU A 236 -9.74 14.67 19.45
N PRO A 237 -8.67 14.25 20.15
CA PRO A 237 -8.66 14.16 21.62
C PRO A 237 -9.07 15.49 22.27
N GLU A 238 -9.83 15.45 23.38
CA GLU A 238 -10.39 16.65 24.04
C GLU A 238 -9.35 17.75 24.32
N ASP A 239 -8.12 17.38 24.65
CA ASP A 239 -7.01 18.29 24.92
C ASP A 239 -6.47 19.01 23.67
N LYS A 240 -6.77 18.48 22.47
CA LYS A 240 -6.37 19.03 21.17
C LYS A 240 -7.52 19.72 20.42
N GLN A 241 -8.75 19.63 20.93
CA GLN A 241 -9.90 20.25 20.27
C GLN A 241 -9.83 21.78 20.39
N SER A 242 -10.17 22.45 19.30
CA SER A 242 -10.41 23.88 19.28
C SER A 242 -11.89 24.19 19.51
N ASP A 243 -12.20 25.36 20.08
CA ASP A 243 -13.58 25.83 20.22
C ASP A 243 -14.25 25.98 18.84
N GLU A 244 -15.42 25.35 18.65
CA GLU A 244 -16.17 25.43 17.39
C GLU A 244 -16.54 26.87 17.00
N LEU A 245 -16.87 27.71 18.00
CA LEU A 245 -17.19 29.12 17.75
C LEU A 245 -15.97 29.86 17.20
N TYR A 246 -14.78 29.50 17.70
CA TYR A 246 -13.52 30.03 17.22
C TYR A 246 -13.23 29.59 15.78
N ILE A 247 -13.43 28.32 15.42
CA ILE A 247 -13.26 27.82 14.03
C ILE A 247 -14.19 28.58 13.08
N LYS A 248 -15.49 28.66 13.41
CA LYS A 248 -16.51 29.37 12.61
C LYS A 248 -16.14 30.84 12.41
N LYS A 249 -15.72 31.52 13.48
CA LYS A 249 -15.31 32.92 13.43
C LYS A 249 -14.04 33.11 12.59
N SER A 250 -13.07 32.23 12.73
CA SER A 250 -11.80 32.30 11.99
C SER A 250 -12.00 32.12 10.49
N LEU A 251 -12.77 31.12 10.05
CA LEU A 251 -13.10 30.95 8.63
C LEU A 251 -13.89 32.12 8.06
N LYS A 252 -14.85 32.68 8.82
CA LYS A 252 -15.59 33.87 8.40
C LYS A 252 -14.69 35.09 8.26
N MET A 253 -13.74 35.25 9.19
CA MET A 253 -12.76 36.34 9.13
C MET A 253 -11.82 36.16 7.94
N PHE A 254 -11.33 34.94 7.72
CA PHE A 254 -10.52 34.58 6.55
C PHE A 254 -11.24 34.91 5.23
N ALA A 255 -12.51 34.49 5.09
CA ALA A 255 -13.34 34.80 3.92
C ALA A 255 -13.49 36.31 3.71
N SER A 256 -13.85 37.04 4.78
CA SER A 256 -14.03 38.48 4.71
C SER A 256 -12.73 39.22 4.37
N THR A 257 -11.58 38.77 4.87
CA THR A 257 -10.28 39.39 4.54
C THR A 257 -9.94 39.16 3.07
N LEU A 258 -10.16 37.96 2.53
CA LEU A 258 -9.96 37.67 1.11
C LEU A 258 -10.90 38.47 0.20
N GLU A 259 -12.18 38.57 0.54
CA GLU A 259 -13.17 39.24 -0.33
C GLU A 259 -13.16 40.77 -0.20
N ASN A 260 -13.12 41.27 1.04
CA ASN A 260 -13.35 42.69 1.33
C ASN A 260 -12.06 43.50 1.55
N SER A 261 -10.95 42.85 1.93
CA SER A 261 -9.69 43.56 2.24
C SER A 261 -8.63 43.39 1.16
N LEU A 262 -8.38 42.16 0.71
CA LEU A 262 -7.46 41.86 -0.38
C LEU A 262 -8.14 41.98 -1.73
N GLY A 263 -9.29 41.34 -1.92
CA GLY A 263 -10.00 41.24 -3.20
C GLY A 263 -9.48 40.07 -4.06
N LYS A 264 -10.41 39.30 -4.64
CA LYS A 264 -10.11 38.04 -5.37
C LYS A 264 -9.15 38.21 -6.55
N ASN A 265 -9.15 39.36 -7.22
CA ASN A 265 -8.35 39.60 -8.41
C ASN A 265 -7.02 40.33 -8.11
N THR A 266 -6.72 40.62 -6.85
CA THR A 266 -5.59 41.51 -6.51
C THR A 266 -4.24 40.92 -6.89
N LEU A 267 -3.99 39.65 -6.59
CA LEU A 267 -2.69 39.03 -6.87
C LEU A 267 -2.45 38.86 -8.37
N ILE A 268 -3.41 38.32 -9.13
CA ILE A 268 -3.32 38.27 -10.60
C ILE A 268 -3.18 39.67 -11.24
N ASN A 269 -3.84 40.69 -10.69
CA ASN A 269 -3.70 42.07 -11.15
C ASN A 269 -2.31 42.64 -10.88
N LEU A 270 -1.71 42.32 -9.74
CA LEU A 270 -0.31 42.64 -9.46
C LEU A 270 0.61 41.95 -10.46
N ALA A 271 0.42 40.66 -10.74
CA ALA A 271 1.22 39.92 -11.71
C ALA A 271 1.15 40.54 -13.13
N LYS A 272 -0.05 40.94 -13.58
CA LYS A 272 -0.26 41.66 -14.85
C LYS A 272 0.49 42.99 -14.90
N LEU A 273 0.48 43.75 -13.81
CA LEU A 273 1.21 45.02 -13.72
C LEU A 273 2.72 44.83 -13.70
N ILE A 274 3.22 43.84 -12.95
CA ILE A 274 4.65 43.52 -12.88
C ILE A 274 5.19 43.09 -14.25
N LYS A 275 4.40 42.31 -15.00
CA LYS A 275 4.75 41.92 -16.38
C LYS A 275 4.47 43.01 -17.41
N ASN A 276 3.82 44.10 -17.01
CA ASN A 276 3.31 45.14 -17.91
C ASN A 276 2.49 44.56 -19.07
N ASP A 277 1.69 43.52 -18.78
CA ASP A 277 0.87 42.80 -19.76
C ASP A 277 -0.54 42.57 -19.20
N PRO A 278 -1.58 43.26 -19.70
CA PRO A 278 -2.95 43.13 -19.20
C PRO A 278 -3.59 41.78 -19.54
N LYS A 279 -3.05 41.11 -20.57
CA LYS A 279 -3.49 39.82 -21.07
C LYS A 279 -2.69 38.67 -20.45
N PHE A 280 -1.78 38.95 -19.51
CA PHE A 280 -1.04 37.91 -18.81
C PHE A 280 -2.01 36.97 -18.09
N GLU A 281 -1.80 35.67 -18.31
CA GLU A 281 -2.54 34.59 -17.68
C GLU A 281 -1.55 33.58 -17.10
N ASP A 282 -1.81 33.14 -15.88
CA ASP A 282 -1.08 32.04 -15.27
C ASP A 282 -1.52 30.70 -15.88
N LYS A 283 -0.56 29.98 -16.47
CA LYS A 283 -0.77 28.68 -17.12
C LYS A 283 -0.72 27.50 -16.16
N THR A 284 -0.56 27.76 -14.86
CA THR A 284 -0.55 26.70 -13.84
C THR A 284 -1.88 25.95 -13.86
N LYS A 285 -1.80 24.64 -14.06
CA LYS A 285 -2.96 23.75 -14.15
C LYS A 285 -3.68 23.68 -12.81
N ALA A 286 -5.01 23.54 -12.86
CA ALA A 286 -5.80 23.28 -11.66
C ALA A 286 -5.30 22.03 -10.91
N PRO A 287 -5.45 22.00 -9.58
CA PRO A 287 -5.04 20.85 -8.78
C PRO A 287 -5.81 19.59 -9.22
N ARG A 288 -5.13 18.43 -9.13
CA ARG A 288 -5.75 17.15 -9.46
C ARG A 288 -6.82 16.83 -8.44
N PHE A 289 -8.01 16.46 -8.89
CA PHE A 289 -9.07 15.97 -8.01
C PHE A 289 -8.67 14.60 -7.44
N PHE A 290 -8.67 14.50 -6.13
CA PHE A 290 -8.36 13.30 -5.37
C PHE A 290 -9.67 12.58 -4.98
N SER A 291 -9.74 11.25 -5.14
CA SER A 291 -10.94 10.49 -4.76
C SER A 291 -10.61 9.60 -3.57
N GLU A 292 -10.87 10.10 -2.36
CA GLU A 292 -10.66 9.31 -1.14
C GLU A 292 -11.57 8.10 -1.10
N THR A 293 -12.77 8.21 -1.67
CA THR A 293 -13.71 7.09 -1.75
C THR A 293 -13.10 5.89 -2.50
N GLU A 294 -12.36 6.12 -3.58
CA GLU A 294 -11.70 5.05 -4.34
C GLU A 294 -10.49 4.48 -3.59
N ASP A 295 -9.72 5.32 -2.90
CA ASP A 295 -8.60 4.87 -2.06
C ASP A 295 -9.11 4.05 -0.86
N TYR A 296 -10.20 4.48 -0.23
CA TYR A 296 -10.90 3.74 0.82
C TYR A 296 -11.40 2.37 0.33
N LYS A 297 -12.03 2.29 -0.85
CA LYS A 297 -12.41 1.01 -1.48
C LYS A 297 -11.21 0.10 -1.68
N THR A 298 -10.10 0.65 -2.17
CA THR A 298 -8.86 -0.11 -2.41
C THR A 298 -8.32 -0.69 -1.10
N ARG A 299 -8.34 0.09 0.00
CA ARG A 299 -7.97 -0.39 1.33
C ARG A 299 -8.91 -1.50 1.83
N LEU A 300 -10.23 -1.33 1.68
CA LEU A 300 -11.22 -2.35 2.03
C LEU A 300 -11.00 -3.67 1.26
N ILE A 301 -10.76 -3.61 -0.05
CA ILE A 301 -10.48 -4.78 -0.90
C ILE A 301 -9.22 -5.49 -0.43
N THR A 302 -8.16 -4.72 -0.15
CA THR A 302 -6.88 -5.26 0.30
C THR A 302 -7.04 -5.98 1.64
N ASN A 303 -7.70 -5.34 2.62
CA ASN A 303 -7.95 -5.92 3.93
C ASN A 303 -8.84 -7.17 3.86
N PHE A 304 -9.95 -7.10 3.12
CA PHE A 304 -10.85 -8.25 2.96
C PHE A 304 -10.16 -9.44 2.29
N SER A 305 -9.31 -9.19 1.29
CA SER A 305 -8.51 -10.23 0.63
C SER A 305 -7.50 -10.86 1.58
N ALA A 306 -6.77 -10.04 2.36
CA ALA A 306 -5.81 -10.51 3.36
C ALA A 306 -6.50 -11.37 4.43
N ASP A 307 -7.63 -10.90 4.98
CA ASP A 307 -8.43 -11.65 5.94
C ASP A 307 -8.95 -12.97 5.35
N THR A 308 -9.43 -12.95 4.11
CA THR A 308 -9.90 -14.17 3.44
C THR A 308 -8.78 -15.19 3.28
N LYS A 309 -7.58 -14.77 2.85
CA LYS A 309 -6.40 -15.64 2.78
C LYS A 309 -6.06 -16.22 4.14
N LYS A 310 -6.11 -15.40 5.20
CA LYS A 310 -5.86 -15.84 6.57
C LYS A 310 -6.86 -16.90 7.02
N ILE A 311 -8.16 -16.70 6.78
CA ILE A 311 -9.22 -17.67 7.12
C ILE A 311 -9.02 -18.99 6.35
N LEU A 312 -8.70 -18.92 5.05
CA LEU A 312 -8.42 -20.11 4.24
C LEU A 312 -7.19 -20.87 4.73
N LYS A 313 -6.13 -20.15 5.12
CA LYS A 313 -4.94 -20.75 5.74
C LYS A 313 -5.27 -21.45 7.05
N LEU A 314 -6.07 -20.83 7.92
CA LEU A 314 -6.53 -21.46 9.16
C LEU A 314 -7.34 -22.75 8.91
N ARG A 315 -8.23 -22.75 7.89
CA ARG A 315 -8.94 -23.98 7.49
C ARG A 315 -7.99 -25.05 6.97
N GLN A 316 -7.04 -24.67 6.12
CA GLN A 316 -6.03 -25.59 5.62
C GLN A 316 -5.24 -26.20 6.79
N ASP A 317 -4.76 -25.38 7.72
CA ASP A 317 -4.02 -25.85 8.89
C ASP A 317 -4.87 -26.81 9.75
N ALA A 318 -6.16 -26.50 9.97
CA ALA A 318 -7.09 -27.39 10.67
C ALA A 318 -7.28 -28.74 9.96
N GLN A 319 -7.38 -28.73 8.63
CA GLN A 319 -7.45 -29.96 7.81
C GLN A 319 -6.15 -30.78 7.87
N MET A 320 -5.01 -30.12 8.07
CA MET A 320 -3.70 -30.75 8.04
C MET A 320 -3.28 -31.36 9.38
N VAL A 321 -3.89 -30.97 10.51
CA VAL A 321 -3.52 -31.46 11.85
C VAL A 321 -3.47 -32.99 11.89
N SER A 322 -4.55 -33.66 11.45
CA SER A 322 -4.60 -35.13 11.49
C SER A 322 -3.54 -35.78 10.58
N LEU A 323 -3.29 -35.21 9.41
CA LEU A 323 -2.29 -35.74 8.47
C LEU A 323 -0.86 -35.55 8.99
N ILE A 324 -0.59 -34.44 9.69
CA ILE A 324 0.68 -34.15 10.34
C ILE A 324 0.89 -35.13 11.51
N ASP A 325 -0.14 -35.33 12.33
CA ASP A 325 -0.10 -36.28 13.45
C ASP A 325 0.08 -37.72 12.95
N ASP A 326 -0.60 -38.11 11.87
CA ASP A 326 -0.45 -39.43 11.24
C ASP A 326 0.97 -39.66 10.67
N LEU A 327 1.66 -38.58 10.22
CA LEU A 327 3.00 -38.65 9.65
C LEU A 327 4.10 -38.66 10.72
N PHE A 328 3.99 -37.78 11.71
CA PHE A 328 5.05 -37.51 12.69
C PHE A 328 4.78 -38.14 14.07
N GLY A 329 3.53 -38.46 14.40
CA GLY A 329 3.13 -38.90 15.73
C GLY A 329 3.55 -37.90 16.79
N ASN A 330 4.40 -38.33 17.73
CA ASN A 330 4.89 -37.49 18.83
C ASN A 330 6.19 -36.73 18.50
N ILE A 331 6.66 -36.76 17.25
CA ILE A 331 7.90 -36.06 16.87
C ILE A 331 7.63 -34.57 16.76
N GLU A 332 8.41 -33.78 17.50
CA GLU A 332 8.35 -32.33 17.45
C GLU A 332 8.83 -31.81 16.09
N ILE A 333 8.05 -30.89 15.52
CA ILE A 333 8.34 -30.28 14.22
C ILE A 333 9.51 -29.31 14.38
N PHE A 334 10.56 -29.48 13.57
CA PHE A 334 11.70 -28.59 13.56
C PHE A 334 11.34 -27.22 12.99
N LYS A 335 11.55 -26.20 13.80
CA LYS A 335 11.32 -24.79 13.44
C LYS A 335 12.37 -24.24 12.48
N LEU A 336 11.94 -23.22 11.75
CA LEU A 336 12.81 -22.35 10.94
C LEU A 336 13.42 -21.26 11.83
N ASP A 337 14.61 -20.79 11.47
CA ASP A 337 15.37 -19.79 12.22
C ASP A 337 14.89 -18.38 11.89
N VAL A 338 14.80 -18.03 10.60
CA VAL A 338 14.43 -16.67 10.15
C VAL A 338 13.02 -16.59 9.59
N TYR A 339 12.69 -17.49 8.67
CA TYR A 339 11.41 -17.49 7.98
C TYR A 339 10.38 -18.20 8.87
N ASN A 340 9.99 -17.54 9.96
CA ASN A 340 9.31 -18.16 11.09
C ASN A 340 8.02 -17.41 11.51
N ASP A 341 7.26 -18.03 12.42
CA ASP A 341 5.98 -17.49 12.90
C ASP A 341 6.13 -16.15 13.64
N GLU A 342 7.24 -15.93 14.35
CA GLU A 342 7.50 -14.67 15.07
C GLU A 342 7.61 -13.48 14.12
N LEU A 343 8.44 -13.62 13.07
CA LEU A 343 8.59 -12.60 12.03
C LEU A 343 7.28 -12.40 11.28
N ASN A 344 6.57 -13.48 10.93
CA ASN A 344 5.28 -13.41 10.27
C ASN A 344 4.24 -12.64 11.10
N ASN A 345 4.13 -12.91 12.40
CA ASN A 345 3.21 -12.22 13.29
C ASN A 345 3.53 -10.72 13.35
N LYS A 346 4.82 -10.35 13.36
CA LYS A 346 5.23 -8.94 13.33
C LYS A 346 4.83 -8.25 12.02
N ILE A 347 5.04 -8.90 10.88
CA ILE A 347 4.61 -8.39 9.56
C ILE A 347 3.09 -8.18 9.52
N GLN A 348 2.33 -9.17 9.97
CA GLN A 348 0.87 -9.14 9.97
C GLN A 348 0.29 -8.11 10.95
N SER A 349 1.02 -7.73 11.99
CA SER A 349 0.57 -6.70 12.93
C SER A 349 0.57 -5.28 12.34
N LEU A 350 1.32 -5.06 11.27
CA LEU A 350 1.57 -3.74 10.67
C LEU A 350 1.17 -3.66 9.19
N SER A 351 0.80 -4.78 8.57
CA SER A 351 0.47 -4.87 7.14
C SER A 351 -0.46 -6.05 6.85
N GLY A 352 -1.06 -6.07 5.66
CA GLY A 352 -1.83 -7.21 5.16
C GLY A 352 -0.97 -8.37 4.60
N LEU A 353 0.36 -8.33 4.79
CA LEU A 353 1.32 -9.27 4.19
C LEU A 353 1.59 -10.48 5.10
N SER A 354 2.07 -11.58 4.53
CA SER A 354 2.39 -12.80 5.28
C SER A 354 3.54 -13.61 4.68
N LEU A 355 4.16 -14.42 5.54
CA LEU A 355 5.05 -15.51 5.14
C LEU A 355 4.21 -16.77 4.94
N ASP A 356 4.06 -17.16 3.68
CA ASP A 356 3.05 -18.15 3.28
C ASP A 356 3.51 -19.60 3.48
N TRP A 357 4.82 -19.84 3.49
CA TRP A 357 5.39 -21.19 3.31
C TRP A 357 6.07 -21.78 4.56
N ILE A 358 5.85 -21.22 5.75
CA ILE A 358 6.55 -21.61 6.98
C ILE A 358 6.30 -23.09 7.28
N LYS A 359 5.02 -23.48 7.41
CA LYS A 359 4.61 -24.83 7.79
C LYS A 359 5.10 -25.92 6.82
N PRO A 360 4.92 -25.82 5.49
CA PRO A 360 5.43 -26.85 4.57
C PRO A 360 6.95 -26.98 4.59
N LEU A 361 7.71 -25.88 4.77
CA LEU A 361 9.16 -25.94 4.94
C LEU A 361 9.56 -26.68 6.23
N GLU A 362 8.88 -26.41 7.35
CA GLU A 362 9.07 -27.14 8.61
C GLU A 362 8.77 -28.64 8.48
N ILE A 363 7.70 -29.00 7.76
CA ILE A 363 7.33 -30.40 7.46
C ILE A 363 8.44 -31.09 6.67
N VAL A 364 8.90 -30.49 5.56
CA VAL A 364 9.98 -31.04 4.74
C VAL A 364 11.24 -31.22 5.56
N LYS A 365 11.67 -30.18 6.29
CA LYS A 365 12.86 -30.21 7.17
C LYS A 365 12.78 -31.35 8.18
N THR A 366 11.61 -31.52 8.80
CA THR A 366 11.39 -32.54 9.83
C THR A 366 11.39 -33.94 9.25
N TYR A 367 10.73 -34.13 8.12
CA TYR A 367 10.70 -35.41 7.43
C TYR A 367 12.09 -35.83 6.96
N THR A 368 12.84 -34.91 6.32
CA THR A 368 14.19 -35.22 5.82
C THR A 368 15.08 -35.72 6.95
N LYS A 369 15.08 -35.01 8.09
CA LYS A 369 15.95 -35.30 9.23
C LYS A 369 15.54 -36.55 10.02
N SER A 370 14.24 -36.74 10.23
CA SER A 370 13.73 -37.75 11.17
C SER A 370 13.35 -39.07 10.49
N PHE A 371 13.07 -39.05 9.18
CA PHE A 371 12.59 -40.22 8.44
C PHE A 371 13.44 -40.52 7.22
N PHE A 372 13.66 -39.57 6.31
CA PHE A 372 14.39 -39.85 5.07
C PHE A 372 15.84 -40.29 5.34
N VAL A 373 16.60 -39.49 6.11
CA VAL A 373 18.01 -39.79 6.41
C VAL A 373 18.17 -41.08 7.24
N PRO A 374 17.34 -41.36 8.27
CA PRO A 374 17.49 -42.61 9.03
C PRO A 374 16.95 -43.85 8.32
N LEU A 375 15.82 -43.75 7.60
CA LEU A 375 15.07 -44.91 7.11
C LEU A 375 15.36 -45.22 5.64
N MET A 376 15.53 -44.20 4.81
CA MET A 376 15.60 -44.36 3.34
C MET A 376 17.02 -44.26 2.80
N GLU A 377 17.74 -43.21 3.19
CA GLU A 377 19.09 -42.90 2.71
C GLU A 377 20.07 -44.08 2.79
N PRO A 378 20.16 -44.86 3.89
CA PRO A 378 21.24 -45.83 4.05
C PRO A 378 21.15 -47.01 3.06
N PHE A 379 19.94 -47.40 2.67
CA PHE A 379 19.74 -48.44 1.65
C PHE A 379 19.88 -47.86 0.24
N LEU A 380 19.30 -46.69 -0.02
CA LEU A 380 19.37 -46.04 -1.34
C LEU A 380 20.82 -45.71 -1.74
N ARG A 381 21.67 -45.32 -0.79
CA ARG A 381 23.11 -45.13 -1.03
C ARG A 381 23.79 -46.40 -1.52
N GLU A 382 23.53 -47.53 -0.86
CA GLU A 382 24.12 -48.81 -1.24
C GLU A 382 23.59 -49.27 -2.59
N LEU A 383 22.29 -49.08 -2.84
CA LEU A 383 21.67 -49.34 -4.13
C LEU A 383 22.34 -48.54 -5.26
N LEU A 384 22.67 -47.28 -5.02
CA LEU A 384 23.35 -46.43 -6.01
C LEU A 384 24.77 -46.92 -6.34
N VAL A 385 25.51 -47.38 -5.33
CA VAL A 385 26.90 -47.81 -5.45
C VAL A 385 27.01 -49.23 -6.01
N GLU A 386 26.29 -50.18 -5.41
CA GLU A 386 26.41 -51.62 -5.67
C GLU A 386 25.39 -52.13 -6.71
N GLY A 387 24.35 -51.35 -7.04
CA GLY A 387 23.30 -51.75 -7.98
C GLY A 387 23.75 -51.87 -9.43
N LEU A 388 23.34 -52.96 -10.08
CA LEU A 388 23.51 -53.22 -11.51
C LEU A 388 22.20 -52.90 -12.24
N PHE A 389 22.11 -51.66 -12.71
CA PHE A 389 20.91 -51.12 -13.37
C PHE A 389 20.83 -51.58 -14.81
N GLU A 390 19.61 -51.87 -15.27
CA GLU A 390 19.32 -52.14 -16.69
C GLU A 390 19.62 -50.92 -17.55
N ASP A 391 19.10 -49.76 -17.15
CA ASP A 391 19.24 -48.50 -17.90
C ASP A 391 20.13 -47.49 -17.16
N LYS A 392 21.14 -46.98 -17.87
CA LYS A 392 22.03 -45.91 -17.38
C LYS A 392 21.27 -44.61 -17.11
N LYS A 393 20.22 -44.31 -17.89
CA LYS A 393 19.37 -43.13 -17.69
C LYS A 393 18.60 -43.25 -16.38
N MET A 394 17.98 -44.39 -16.10
CA MET A 394 17.32 -44.68 -14.83
C MET A 394 18.25 -44.47 -13.63
N LYS A 395 19.49 -44.99 -13.68
CA LYS A 395 20.48 -44.76 -12.62
C LYS A 395 20.78 -43.28 -12.42
N SER A 396 20.91 -42.52 -13.51
CA SER A 396 21.21 -41.09 -13.47
C SER A 396 20.06 -40.26 -12.89
N GLU A 397 18.81 -40.58 -13.25
CA GLU A 397 17.61 -39.91 -12.72
C GLU A 397 17.45 -40.20 -11.23
N PHE A 398 17.55 -41.47 -10.82
CA PHE A 398 17.57 -41.87 -9.42
C PHE A 398 18.67 -41.14 -8.62
N ALA A 399 19.89 -41.09 -9.15
CA ALA A 399 20.99 -40.39 -8.48
C ALA A 399 20.68 -38.91 -8.26
N ALA A 400 20.12 -38.24 -9.27
CA ALA A 400 19.76 -36.83 -9.18
C ALA A 400 18.69 -36.59 -8.10
N ASP A 401 17.62 -37.39 -8.08
CA ASP A 401 16.56 -37.29 -7.08
C ASP A 401 17.07 -37.61 -5.67
N TYR A 402 17.90 -38.64 -5.53
CA TYR A 402 18.53 -39.03 -4.26
C TYR A 402 19.40 -37.91 -3.69
N TYR A 403 20.34 -37.36 -4.47
CA TYR A 403 21.23 -36.31 -3.99
C TYR A 403 20.48 -35.02 -3.70
N TYR A 404 19.43 -34.70 -4.46
CA TYR A 404 18.58 -33.56 -4.15
C TYR A 404 17.90 -33.75 -2.79
N CYS A 405 17.22 -34.88 -2.57
CA CYS A 405 16.50 -35.18 -1.33
C CYS A 405 17.43 -35.21 -0.11
N LEU A 406 18.68 -35.65 -0.28
CA LEU A 406 19.72 -35.63 0.77
C LEU A 406 20.13 -34.19 1.13
N ALA A 407 20.28 -33.32 0.13
CA ALA A 407 20.71 -31.93 0.31
C ALA A 407 19.58 -30.97 0.73
N VAL A 408 18.34 -31.44 0.93
CA VAL A 408 17.19 -30.60 1.27
C VAL A 408 17.42 -29.76 2.53
N ILE A 409 18.02 -30.32 3.58
CA ILE A 409 18.30 -29.58 4.83
C ILE A 409 19.29 -28.45 4.58
N GLU A 410 20.34 -28.72 3.79
CA GLU A 410 21.36 -27.72 3.44
C GLU A 410 20.75 -26.60 2.60
N LYS A 411 19.90 -26.95 1.62
CA LYS A 411 19.16 -25.99 0.80
C LYS A 411 18.20 -25.11 1.61
N ILE A 412 17.51 -25.66 2.63
CA ILE A 412 16.69 -24.84 3.55
C ILE A 412 17.59 -23.85 4.31
N ASN A 413 18.72 -24.32 4.84
CA ASN A 413 19.66 -23.44 5.53
C ASN A 413 20.24 -22.36 4.61
N GLU A 414 20.47 -22.66 3.32
CA GLU A 414 20.90 -21.68 2.31
C GLU A 414 19.81 -20.62 2.04
N LEU A 415 18.54 -21.04 1.97
CA LEU A 415 17.41 -20.14 1.83
C LEU A 415 17.33 -19.16 3.01
N GLU A 416 17.50 -19.65 4.24
CA GLU A 416 17.51 -18.79 5.44
C GLU A 416 18.77 -17.91 5.50
N LYS A 417 19.95 -18.43 5.15
CA LYS A 417 21.19 -17.65 5.04
C LYS A 417 21.09 -16.52 4.04
N ALA A 418 20.36 -16.69 2.94
CA ALA A 418 20.12 -15.64 1.98
C ALA A 418 19.40 -14.43 2.59
N MET A 419 18.68 -14.59 3.71
CA MET A 419 18.01 -13.49 4.41
C MET A 419 18.91 -12.72 5.40
N TYR A 420 20.08 -13.24 5.77
CA TYR A 420 20.99 -12.62 6.74
C TYR A 420 22.01 -11.63 6.14
N GLY A 421 22.00 -11.37 4.83
CA GLY A 421 22.95 -10.47 4.15
C GLY A 421 22.44 -9.03 3.96
N LYS A 422 23.28 -8.11 3.50
CA LYS A 422 22.86 -6.77 3.03
C LYS A 422 22.34 -6.83 1.59
N ASN A 423 21.29 -7.58 1.36
CA ASN A 423 20.67 -7.72 0.06
C ASN A 423 19.21 -7.24 0.06
N GLU A 424 18.61 -7.20 -1.12
CA GLU A 424 17.25 -6.68 -1.33
C GLU A 424 16.16 -7.49 -0.61
N SER A 425 16.48 -8.67 -0.07
CA SER A 425 15.51 -9.57 0.58
C SER A 425 15.87 -9.85 2.05
N SER A 426 16.60 -8.93 2.68
CA SER A 426 17.20 -9.15 3.99
C SER A 426 16.26 -8.91 5.16
N ILE A 427 16.47 -9.64 6.24
CA ILE A 427 15.72 -9.48 7.50
C ILE A 427 15.92 -8.08 8.10
N GLU A 428 17.11 -7.49 7.96
CA GLU A 428 17.41 -6.13 8.41
C GLU A 428 16.55 -5.10 7.69
N LEU A 429 16.36 -5.29 6.38
CA LEU A 429 15.54 -4.41 5.55
C LEU A 429 14.05 -4.56 5.86
N ILE A 430 13.56 -5.79 6.08
CA ILE A 430 12.20 -6.05 6.58
C ILE A 430 11.98 -5.33 7.91
N ARG A 431 12.86 -5.55 8.90
CA ARG A 431 12.77 -4.90 10.21
C ARG A 431 12.83 -3.38 10.11
N GLY A 432 13.70 -2.85 9.25
CA GLY A 432 13.81 -1.41 9.01
C GLY A 432 12.55 -0.79 8.42
N TYR A 433 11.88 -1.46 7.48
CA TYR A 433 10.57 -1.00 6.99
C TYR A 433 9.50 -1.09 8.06
N LEU A 434 9.43 -2.19 8.82
CA LEU A 434 8.47 -2.32 9.91
C LEU A 434 8.66 -1.21 10.96
N THR A 435 9.89 -0.88 11.36
CA THR A 435 10.15 0.25 12.28
C THR A 435 9.69 1.59 11.71
N ARG A 436 9.88 1.84 10.41
CA ARG A 436 9.40 3.09 9.79
C ARG A 436 7.88 3.13 9.68
N MET A 437 7.22 1.99 9.46
CA MET A 437 5.76 1.88 9.47
C MET A 437 5.20 2.06 10.89
N GLU A 438 5.87 1.51 11.91
CA GLU A 438 5.57 1.78 13.34
C GLU A 438 5.71 3.28 13.69
N ALA A 439 6.58 4.00 12.97
CA ALA A 439 6.74 5.45 13.08
C ALA A 439 5.82 6.27 12.15
N GLY A 440 4.90 5.62 11.42
CA GLY A 440 3.90 6.29 10.58
C GLY A 440 4.30 6.51 9.11
N GLY A 441 5.42 5.93 8.64
CA GLY A 441 5.89 6.06 7.27
C GLY A 441 5.23 5.09 6.28
N ASP A 442 5.09 5.52 5.02
CA ASP A 442 4.56 4.71 3.91
C ASP A 442 5.65 3.81 3.28
N PHE A 443 5.80 2.60 3.82
CA PHE A 443 6.77 1.61 3.34
C PHE A 443 6.14 0.27 2.95
N GLU A 444 4.81 0.15 2.93
CA GLU A 444 4.14 -1.14 2.69
C GLU A 444 4.45 -1.70 1.29
N LYS A 445 4.50 -0.85 0.25
CA LYS A 445 4.87 -1.29 -1.12
C LYS A 445 6.30 -1.84 -1.18
N HIS A 446 7.22 -1.21 -0.47
CA HIS A 446 8.61 -1.65 -0.41
C HIS A 446 8.74 -2.97 0.35
N LEU A 447 7.99 -3.12 1.44
CA LEU A 447 7.88 -4.36 2.20
C LEU A 447 7.26 -5.48 1.35
N SER A 448 6.16 -5.23 0.64
CA SER A 448 5.50 -6.21 -0.23
C SER A 448 6.46 -6.84 -1.23
N LYS A 449 7.24 -6.02 -1.95
CA LYS A 449 8.21 -6.51 -2.94
C LYS A 449 9.21 -7.50 -2.33
N VAL A 450 9.65 -7.24 -1.10
CA VAL A 450 10.61 -8.08 -0.37
C VAL A 450 9.96 -9.40 0.06
N ILE A 451 8.76 -9.32 0.64
CA ILE A 451 8.01 -10.49 1.09
C ILE A 451 7.63 -11.39 -0.09
N ASP A 452 7.17 -10.81 -1.19
CA ASP A 452 6.79 -11.53 -2.41
C ASP A 452 7.96 -12.33 -2.99
N ASP A 453 9.16 -11.74 -3.05
CA ASP A 453 10.36 -12.43 -3.53
C ASP A 453 10.75 -13.60 -2.62
N ILE A 454 10.72 -13.43 -1.30
CA ILE A 454 11.03 -14.51 -0.35
C ILE A 454 9.98 -15.63 -0.43
N ASN A 455 8.70 -15.28 -0.52
CA ASN A 455 7.62 -16.25 -0.70
C ASN A 455 7.76 -17.00 -2.02
N GLN A 456 8.13 -16.32 -3.12
CA GLN A 456 8.32 -16.97 -4.41
C GLN A 456 9.51 -17.94 -4.39
N ARG A 457 10.62 -17.60 -3.72
CA ARG A 457 11.77 -18.51 -3.54
C ARG A 457 11.39 -19.74 -2.73
N SER A 458 10.66 -19.54 -1.63
CA SER A 458 10.18 -20.62 -0.76
C SER A 458 9.24 -21.57 -1.49
N LYS A 459 8.30 -21.01 -2.28
CA LYS A 459 7.40 -21.79 -3.14
C LYS A 459 8.17 -22.65 -4.14
N LYS A 460 9.09 -22.05 -4.92
CA LYS A 460 9.88 -22.76 -5.93
C LYS A 460 10.67 -23.91 -5.32
N PHE A 461 11.30 -23.65 -4.17
CA PHE A 461 12.03 -24.69 -3.45
C PHE A 461 11.12 -25.86 -3.05
N LEU A 462 9.94 -25.60 -2.50
CA LEU A 462 8.99 -26.64 -2.10
C LEU A 462 8.46 -27.44 -3.31
N GLU A 463 8.19 -26.78 -4.44
CA GLU A 463 7.77 -27.44 -5.68
C GLU A 463 8.87 -28.39 -6.21
N GLU A 464 10.13 -27.92 -6.22
CA GLU A 464 11.27 -28.75 -6.63
C GLU A 464 11.50 -29.93 -5.66
N ALA A 465 11.51 -29.67 -4.35
CA ALA A 465 11.66 -30.71 -3.33
C ALA A 465 10.54 -31.75 -3.43
N GLY A 466 9.29 -31.31 -3.55
CA GLY A 466 8.13 -32.19 -3.73
C GLY A 466 8.26 -33.08 -4.97
N LYS A 467 8.73 -32.52 -6.09
CA LYS A 467 8.99 -33.29 -7.33
C LYS A 467 10.07 -34.36 -7.14
N HIS A 468 11.21 -34.00 -6.56
CA HIS A 468 12.31 -34.95 -6.33
C HIS A 468 11.91 -36.05 -5.35
N TYR A 469 11.21 -35.72 -4.25
CA TYR A 469 10.69 -36.71 -3.32
C TYR A 469 9.67 -37.64 -3.98
N LEU A 470 8.77 -37.12 -4.83
CA LEU A 470 7.80 -37.95 -5.54
C LEU A 470 8.47 -38.92 -6.51
N ASN A 471 9.42 -38.43 -7.32
CA ASN A 471 10.15 -39.28 -8.26
C ASN A 471 10.92 -40.37 -7.52
N LEU A 472 11.57 -40.01 -6.40
CA LEU A 472 12.27 -40.97 -5.57
C LEU A 472 11.34 -42.01 -4.98
N LEU A 473 10.14 -41.62 -4.50
CA LEU A 473 9.12 -42.57 -4.04
C LEU A 473 8.69 -43.54 -5.15
N LYS A 474 8.43 -43.04 -6.37
CA LYS A 474 8.10 -43.87 -7.53
C LYS A 474 9.19 -44.92 -7.78
N PHE A 475 10.44 -44.49 -7.76
CA PHE A 475 11.59 -45.37 -7.92
C PHE A 475 11.67 -46.40 -6.77
N CYS A 476 11.50 -45.98 -5.52
CA CYS A 476 11.51 -46.88 -4.36
C CYS A 476 10.46 -47.99 -4.48
N LYS A 477 9.23 -47.66 -4.88
CA LYS A 477 8.16 -48.64 -5.13
C LYS A 477 8.49 -49.61 -6.25
N LEU A 478 9.15 -49.12 -7.30
CA LEU A 478 9.60 -49.95 -8.41
C LEU A 478 10.64 -50.97 -7.93
N ILE A 479 11.63 -50.54 -7.14
CA ILE A 479 12.65 -51.44 -6.57
C ILE A 479 12.03 -52.51 -5.67
N ILE A 480 11.06 -52.14 -4.83
CA ILE A 480 10.35 -53.12 -3.99
C ILE A 480 9.63 -54.16 -4.84
N LYS A 481 8.94 -53.75 -5.92
CA LYS A 481 8.31 -54.71 -6.83
C LYS A 481 9.34 -55.63 -7.48
N ASP A 482 10.49 -55.10 -7.87
CA ASP A 482 11.58 -55.85 -8.50
C ASP A 482 12.16 -56.93 -7.56
N THR A 483 12.20 -56.65 -6.25
CA THR A 483 12.74 -57.58 -5.23
C THR A 483 11.94 -58.88 -5.09
N TYR A 484 10.65 -58.85 -5.43
CA TYR A 484 9.77 -60.02 -5.33
C TYR A 484 9.59 -60.76 -6.66
N LYS A 485 10.21 -60.29 -7.75
CA LYS A 485 10.17 -60.99 -9.03
C LYS A 485 11.15 -62.16 -9.05
N PRO A 486 10.80 -63.28 -9.72
CA PRO A 486 11.74 -64.39 -9.94
C PRO A 486 12.99 -63.97 -10.73
N VAL A 487 12.81 -63.00 -11.65
CA VAL A 487 13.88 -62.36 -12.41
C VAL A 487 13.69 -60.85 -12.28
N PRO A 488 14.59 -60.11 -11.59
CA PRO A 488 14.55 -58.67 -11.53
C PRO A 488 14.71 -58.05 -12.92
N GLU A 489 13.91 -57.03 -13.22
CA GLU A 489 13.92 -56.35 -14.51
C GLU A 489 14.79 -55.08 -14.48
N ASN A 490 14.79 -54.35 -13.37
CA ASN A 490 15.32 -52.98 -13.33
C ASN A 490 16.71 -52.92 -12.68
N VAL A 491 16.90 -53.67 -11.59
CA VAL A 491 18.20 -53.82 -10.92
C VAL A 491 18.52 -55.29 -10.78
N TYR A 492 19.38 -55.80 -11.67
CA TYR A 492 19.59 -57.24 -11.86
C TYR A 492 20.10 -57.97 -10.62
N ASN A 493 20.88 -57.30 -9.78
CA ASN A 493 21.44 -57.88 -8.56
C ASN A 493 20.63 -57.56 -7.29
N ILE A 494 19.44 -56.99 -7.39
CA ILE A 494 18.68 -56.51 -6.22
C ILE A 494 18.42 -57.61 -5.19
N THR A 495 18.06 -58.82 -5.64
CA THR A 495 17.78 -59.96 -4.76
C THR A 495 19.03 -60.41 -3.99
N ALA A 496 20.21 -60.36 -4.62
CA ALA A 496 21.47 -60.65 -3.96
C ALA A 496 21.85 -59.54 -2.96
N MET A 497 21.60 -58.28 -3.32
CA MET A 497 21.87 -57.13 -2.45
C MET A 497 21.04 -57.20 -1.17
N ILE A 498 19.72 -57.39 -1.26
CA ILE A 498 18.84 -57.39 -0.07
C ILE A 498 19.07 -58.58 0.85
N ASN A 499 19.60 -59.69 0.33
CA ASN A 499 19.90 -60.89 1.14
C ASN A 499 21.31 -60.86 1.75
N SER A 500 22.13 -59.87 1.40
CA SER A 500 23.45 -59.69 2.01
C SER A 500 23.33 -59.35 3.50
N THR A 501 24.29 -59.83 4.29
CA THR A 501 24.35 -59.54 5.74
C THR A 501 24.41 -58.04 6.05
N LYS A 502 24.96 -57.23 5.13
CA LYS A 502 25.09 -55.78 5.24
C LYS A 502 23.77 -55.03 4.98
N ASN A 503 23.00 -55.43 3.95
CA ASN A 503 21.85 -54.65 3.49
C ASN A 503 20.49 -55.22 3.90
N LYS A 504 20.42 -56.45 4.44
CA LYS A 504 19.16 -57.08 4.84
C LYS A 504 18.35 -56.26 5.83
N GLU A 505 19.00 -55.76 6.88
CA GLU A 505 18.35 -54.92 7.90
C GLU A 505 17.96 -53.55 7.32
N ARG A 506 18.86 -52.93 6.55
CA ARG A 506 18.60 -51.64 5.89
C ARG A 506 17.43 -51.70 4.93
N PHE A 507 17.31 -52.78 4.15
CA PHE A 507 16.20 -53.00 3.25
C PHE A 507 14.88 -53.20 4.01
N ALA A 508 14.89 -53.93 5.13
CA ALA A 508 13.70 -54.10 5.96
C ALA A 508 13.19 -52.76 6.52
N ILE A 509 14.10 -51.92 7.02
CA ILE A 509 13.78 -50.56 7.49
C ILE A 509 13.23 -49.71 6.34
N PHE A 510 13.92 -49.71 5.19
CA PHE A 510 13.50 -49.01 3.98
C PHE A 510 12.11 -49.42 3.51
N ALA A 511 11.84 -50.73 3.42
CA ALA A 511 10.56 -51.25 2.97
C ALA A 511 9.40 -50.86 3.91
N ASN A 512 9.63 -50.92 5.22
CA ASN A 512 8.66 -50.45 6.22
C ASN A 512 8.46 -48.92 6.17
N GLY A 513 9.49 -48.17 5.78
CA GLY A 513 9.45 -46.70 5.66
C GLY A 513 8.64 -46.17 4.47
N ILE A 514 8.23 -47.01 3.52
CA ILE A 514 7.52 -46.58 2.30
C ILE A 514 6.15 -46.00 2.60
N GLU A 515 5.39 -46.62 3.51
CA GLU A 515 4.06 -46.12 3.87
C GLU A 515 4.17 -44.70 4.47
N ASN A 516 5.18 -44.46 5.31
CA ASN A 516 5.46 -43.14 5.86
C ASN A 516 5.88 -42.13 4.75
N PHE A 517 6.65 -42.59 3.74
CA PHE A 517 7.02 -41.77 2.59
C PHE A 517 5.82 -41.42 1.70
N GLU A 518 4.86 -42.34 1.52
CA GLU A 518 3.60 -42.05 0.85
C GLU A 518 2.79 -40.97 1.58
N LYS A 519 2.63 -41.11 2.91
CA LYS A 519 1.94 -40.12 3.75
C LYS A 519 2.57 -38.72 3.63
N MET A 520 3.90 -38.65 3.61
CA MET A 520 4.61 -37.38 3.39
C MET A 520 4.29 -36.75 2.03
N ILE A 521 4.28 -37.53 0.97
CA ILE A 521 3.95 -37.04 -0.37
C ILE A 521 2.48 -36.60 -0.46
N GLU A 522 1.57 -37.33 0.19
CA GLU A 522 0.15 -36.94 0.28
C GLU A 522 -0.03 -35.61 1.02
N LEU A 523 0.69 -35.41 2.12
CA LEU A 523 0.71 -34.16 2.85
C LEU A 523 1.28 -33.00 2.01
N LEU A 524 2.43 -33.19 1.35
CA LEU A 524 3.03 -32.13 0.52
C LEU A 524 2.16 -31.70 -0.65
N LYS A 525 1.41 -32.62 -1.27
CA LYS A 525 0.45 -32.29 -2.35
C LYS A 525 -0.66 -31.33 -1.92
N LYS A 526 -0.93 -31.23 -0.62
CA LYS A 526 -1.91 -30.26 -0.08
C LYS A 526 -1.36 -28.84 -0.05
N TYR A 527 -0.03 -28.68 -0.14
CA TYR A 527 0.64 -27.38 -0.10
C TYR A 527 1.19 -26.94 -1.47
N VAL A 528 1.69 -27.88 -2.28
CA VAL A 528 2.31 -27.56 -3.59
C VAL A 528 1.72 -28.39 -4.73
N VAL A 529 1.70 -27.79 -5.92
CA VAL A 529 1.27 -28.47 -7.15
C VAL A 529 2.35 -29.46 -7.57
N ILE A 530 2.07 -30.75 -7.43
CA ILE A 530 2.95 -31.83 -7.87
C ILE A 530 2.19 -32.63 -8.94
N ASP A 531 2.62 -32.55 -10.19
CA ASP A 531 1.96 -33.24 -11.31
C ASP A 531 2.07 -34.77 -11.16
N MET A 532 0.94 -35.45 -11.28
CA MET A 532 0.69 -36.83 -10.84
C MET A 532 -0.01 -37.65 -11.92
N SER A 533 0.22 -37.32 -13.18
CA SER A 533 -0.40 -37.97 -14.35
C SER A 533 -0.25 -39.51 -14.42
N GLU A 534 0.54 -40.17 -13.57
CA GLU A 534 0.88 -41.61 -13.68
C GLU A 534 0.55 -42.47 -12.44
N LEU A 535 0.04 -41.89 -11.35
CA LEU A 535 -0.23 -42.66 -10.11
C LEU A 535 -1.69 -43.14 -9.99
N ASN A 536 -2.60 -42.60 -10.80
CA ASN A 536 -4.03 -42.96 -10.78
C ASN A 536 -4.43 -44.11 -11.73
N GLU A 537 -3.53 -44.64 -12.57
CA GLU A 537 -3.86 -45.74 -13.50
C GLU A 537 -4.12 -47.11 -12.84
N LYS A 538 -3.95 -47.25 -11.51
CA LYS A 538 -4.18 -48.54 -10.83
C LYS A 538 -5.23 -48.55 -9.72
N ALA A 539 -5.92 -47.44 -9.46
CA ALA A 539 -7.12 -47.44 -8.62
C ALA A 539 -8.41 -47.64 -9.45
N GLY A 540 -8.43 -47.31 -10.74
CA GLY A 540 -9.61 -47.42 -11.61
C GLY A 540 -9.83 -48.79 -12.28
N ASN A 541 -8.80 -49.63 -12.42
CA ASN A 541 -8.90 -50.87 -13.21
C ASN A 541 -9.09 -52.16 -12.40
N SER A 542 -9.41 -52.06 -11.09
CA SER A 542 -9.70 -53.25 -10.25
C SER A 542 -11.18 -53.47 -9.94
N TYR A 543 -12.08 -52.59 -10.38
CA TYR A 543 -13.54 -52.74 -10.18
C TYR A 543 -14.33 -53.18 -11.42
N GLU A 544 -13.77 -53.16 -12.63
CA GLU A 544 -14.50 -53.58 -13.85
C GLU A 544 -14.23 -55.01 -14.33
N ASN A 545 -13.30 -55.77 -13.72
CA ASN A 545 -13.01 -57.16 -14.12
C ASN A 545 -13.55 -58.24 -13.15
N ARG A 546 -14.58 -57.92 -12.36
CA ARG A 546 -15.36 -58.93 -11.60
C ARG A 546 -16.85 -58.98 -11.94
N ILE A 547 -17.23 -58.47 -13.13
CA ILE A 547 -18.54 -58.74 -13.73
C ILE A 547 -18.32 -59.16 -15.19
N LYS A 548 -17.86 -60.40 -15.36
CA LYS A 548 -18.16 -61.26 -16.51
C LYS A 548 -18.14 -62.70 -16.04
#